data_AF-A0A8C3X241-F1
#
_entry.id   AF-A0A8C3X241-F1
#
_cell.length_a   1.000
_cell.length_b   1.000
_cell.length_c   1.000
_cell.angle_alpha   90.00
_cell.angle_beta   90.00
_cell.angle_gamma   90.00
#
_symmetry.space_group_name_H-M   'P 1'
#
loop_
_entity.id
_entity.type
_entity.pdbx_description
1 polymer ?
#
loop_
_entity_poly.entity_id
_entity_poly.type
_entity_poly.pdbx_seq_one_letter_code
_entity_poly.pdbx_strand_id
1 'polypeptide(L)'
;MPPGSPCLLWLLVVTYSVVPAAQPLAAGDLEEEQDETPLPAVPCDYDRCRHLQVPCRELQKASPTACLCPGLSSASQPPNPPRLGEVRVEAEVGRAVVHWCAPYSPVHQYWLLLWEGGGAPQKGSPLNSTVRRAELNGLKPGGAYIVCVVAANAAGESSVPRAGVEGLDGAGGPTFGPCGRLSVPPRPLTLLHAAVGVGSALALISGAALVWHFCLRDRWGCPHRGRASQAGL
;
A
#
# COMPACT_ATOMS: atom_id res chain seq x y z
N MET A 1 36.66 -43.67 84.95
CA MET A 1 37.69 -43.53 86.00
C MET A 1 39.00 -43.09 85.35
N PRO A 2 39.82 -42.26 86.02
CA PRO A 2 41.20 -41.88 85.61
C PRO A 2 42.20 -43.00 86.06
N PRO A 3 43.54 -42.96 85.81
CA PRO A 3 44.53 -41.87 85.99
C PRO A 3 45.28 -41.48 84.69
N GLY A 4 46.22 -40.51 84.66
CA GLY A 4 46.60 -39.48 85.65
C GLY A 4 48.11 -39.20 85.74
N SER A 5 48.49 -37.91 85.90
CA SER A 5 49.84 -37.39 86.27
C SER A 5 50.94 -37.35 85.16
N PRO A 6 52.05 -36.56 85.31
CA PRO A 6 52.00 -35.08 85.27
C PRO A 6 53.15 -34.37 84.51
N CYS A 7 53.04 -33.03 84.41
CA CYS A 7 54.11 -32.01 84.38
C CYS A 7 55.32 -32.10 83.43
N LEU A 8 55.47 -31.05 82.61
CA LEU A 8 56.67 -30.18 82.60
C LEU A 8 56.31 -28.77 82.10
N LEU A 9 56.83 -27.72 82.74
CA LEU A 9 56.62 -26.31 82.35
C LEU A 9 57.68 -25.87 81.32
N TRP A 10 57.34 -24.91 80.46
CA TRP A 10 58.32 -24.01 79.84
C TRP A 10 57.84 -22.55 79.76
N LEU A 11 58.81 -21.65 79.76
CA LEU A 11 58.69 -20.19 79.91
C LEU A 11 59.75 -19.50 79.03
N LEU A 12 59.58 -18.27 78.53
CA LEU A 12 58.44 -17.34 78.60
C LEU A 12 57.88 -17.17 77.15
N VAL A 13 57.53 -16.04 76.52
CA VAL A 13 57.53 -14.58 76.77
C VAL A 13 56.32 -14.00 76.00
N VAL A 14 55.69 -12.93 76.49
CA VAL A 14 54.73 -12.12 75.71
C VAL A 14 55.31 -10.74 75.47
N THR A 15 55.66 -10.43 74.21
CA THR A 15 56.13 -9.10 73.80
C THR A 15 54.93 -8.22 73.41
N TYR A 16 54.54 -7.30 74.28
CA TYR A 16 53.54 -6.28 73.96
C TYR A 16 54.14 -5.22 73.02
N SER A 17 53.76 -5.26 71.74
CA SER A 17 54.04 -4.20 70.78
C SER A 17 52.82 -3.29 70.64
N VAL A 18 52.80 -2.17 71.35
CA VAL A 18 51.79 -1.12 71.17
C VAL A 18 52.20 -0.27 69.96
N VAL A 19 51.37 -0.28 68.91
CA VAL A 19 51.49 0.56 67.71
C VAL A 19 50.16 1.30 67.50
N PRO A 20 50.13 2.58 67.08
CA PRO A 20 48.93 3.40 67.16
C PRO A 20 47.80 2.97 66.23
N ALA A 21 46.57 3.32 66.62
CA ALA A 21 45.38 3.12 65.78
C ALA A 21 45.41 4.01 64.53
N ALA A 22 45.24 3.40 63.36
CA ALA A 22 44.93 4.08 62.12
C ALA A 22 43.80 3.32 61.39
N GLN A 23 42.70 4.01 61.14
CA GLN A 23 41.57 3.60 60.31
C GLN A 23 41.12 4.83 59.49
N PRO A 24 40.42 4.64 58.37
CA PRO A 24 40.55 3.56 57.39
C PRO A 24 40.80 4.11 55.98
N LEU A 25 41.28 3.27 55.08
CA LEU A 25 41.04 3.46 53.64
C LEU A 25 40.43 2.16 53.11
N ALA A 26 39.33 2.30 52.39
CA ALA A 26 38.63 1.15 51.82
C ALA A 26 39.53 0.45 50.79
N ALA A 27 39.43 -0.87 50.72
CA ALA A 27 39.59 -1.53 49.44
C ALA A 27 38.45 -1.00 48.57
N GLY A 28 38.78 -0.11 47.62
CA GLY A 28 37.84 0.20 46.55
C GLY A 28 37.74 -1.04 45.70
N ASP A 29 36.58 -1.69 45.72
CA ASP A 29 36.23 -2.61 44.65
C ASP A 29 36.33 -1.81 43.35
N LEU A 30 37.29 -2.20 42.50
CA LEU A 30 37.30 -1.76 41.12
C LEU A 30 36.15 -2.52 40.45
N GLU A 31 34.95 -1.96 40.56
CA GLU A 31 33.82 -2.32 39.72
C GLU A 31 34.32 -2.18 38.27
N GLU A 32 34.56 -3.32 37.60
CA GLU A 32 34.92 -3.32 36.20
C GLU A 32 33.73 -2.76 35.43
N GLU A 33 33.80 -1.48 35.06
CA GLU A 33 32.86 -0.84 34.14
C GLU A 33 32.92 -1.62 32.82
N GLN A 34 32.04 -2.61 32.69
CA GLN A 34 31.80 -3.32 31.46
C GLN A 34 31.12 -2.34 30.51
N ASP A 35 31.95 -1.66 29.73
CA ASP A 35 31.57 -0.88 28.55
C ASP A 35 30.90 -1.84 27.55
N GLU A 36 29.62 -2.12 27.80
CA GLU A 36 28.74 -2.90 26.94
C GLU A 36 28.48 -2.06 25.67
N THR A 37 29.50 -2.03 24.80
CA THR A 37 29.53 -1.32 23.53
C THR A 37 28.18 -1.49 22.83
N PRO A 38 27.34 -0.43 22.74
CA PRO A 38 25.93 -0.60 22.46
C PRO A 38 25.68 -1.39 21.17
N LEU A 39 25.07 -2.57 21.32
CA LEU A 39 24.88 -3.52 20.22
C LEU A 39 24.25 -2.81 19.01
N PRO A 40 24.82 -2.94 17.79
CA PRO A 40 24.41 -2.16 16.64
C PRO A 40 22.93 -2.40 16.35
N ALA A 41 22.13 -1.34 16.42
CA ALA A 41 20.68 -1.44 16.56
C ALA A 41 19.99 -1.95 15.27
N VAL A 42 19.86 -3.27 15.17
CA VAL A 42 19.34 -3.97 13.98
C VAL A 42 17.86 -3.62 13.76
N PRO A 43 17.42 -3.32 12.53
CA PRO A 43 15.99 -3.22 12.23
C PRO A 43 15.26 -4.55 12.49
N CYS A 44 14.06 -4.50 13.08
CA CYS A 44 13.21 -5.69 13.18
C CYS A 44 12.79 -6.18 11.78
N ASP A 45 12.55 -7.49 11.61
CA ASP A 45 12.00 -8.08 10.37
C ASP A 45 10.54 -7.65 10.13
N TYR A 46 10.36 -6.41 9.68
CA TYR A 46 9.05 -5.80 9.43
C TYR A 46 8.94 -5.26 8.00
N ASP A 47 8.31 -6.04 7.14
CA ASP A 47 7.96 -5.56 5.80
C ASP A 47 6.70 -4.68 5.88
N ARG A 48 6.92 -3.39 5.67
CA ARG A 48 5.87 -2.35 5.59
C ARG A 48 4.76 -2.71 4.60
N CYS A 49 5.06 -3.49 3.56
CA CYS A 49 4.16 -3.89 2.49
C CYS A 49 3.43 -5.24 2.74
N ARG A 50 3.83 -6.03 3.74
CA ARG A 50 3.30 -7.39 3.97
C ARG A 50 1.90 -7.37 4.60
N HIS A 51 0.93 -7.91 3.88
CA HIS A 51 -0.46 -8.04 4.34
C HIS A 51 -0.58 -9.03 5.51
N LEU A 52 -1.29 -8.62 6.57
CA LEU A 52 -1.50 -9.38 7.81
C LEU A 52 -0.21 -9.81 8.53
N GLN A 53 0.89 -9.04 8.37
CA GLN A 53 2.06 -9.23 9.23
C GLN A 53 1.75 -8.83 10.68
N VAL A 54 2.31 -9.58 11.63
CA VAL A 54 2.38 -9.25 13.06
C VAL A 54 2.85 -7.80 13.25
N PRO A 55 2.20 -6.97 14.09
CA PRO A 55 2.64 -5.59 14.33
C PRO A 55 4.09 -5.54 14.84
N CYS A 56 4.89 -4.60 14.34
CA CYS A 56 6.32 -4.53 14.68
C CYS A 56 6.60 -4.49 16.19
N ARG A 57 5.74 -3.82 16.99
CA ARG A 57 5.88 -3.79 18.46
C ARG A 57 5.85 -5.18 19.10
N GLU A 58 5.12 -6.13 18.51
CA GLU A 58 5.06 -7.51 19.01
C GLU A 58 6.25 -8.34 18.50
N LEU A 59 6.75 -8.06 17.29
CA LEU A 59 8.03 -8.61 16.82
C LEU A 59 9.21 -8.14 17.70
N GLN A 60 9.22 -6.87 18.09
CA GLN A 60 10.24 -6.28 18.97
C GLN A 60 10.25 -6.93 20.36
N LYS A 61 9.07 -7.25 20.93
CA LYS A 61 8.94 -7.98 22.20
C LYS A 61 9.37 -9.46 22.10
N ALA A 62 9.15 -10.08 20.95
CA ALA A 62 9.44 -11.50 20.72
C ALA A 62 10.84 -11.77 20.15
N SER A 63 11.58 -10.73 19.78
CA SER A 63 12.92 -10.84 19.20
C SER A 63 13.94 -11.25 20.27
N PRO A 64 14.83 -12.23 19.99
CA PRO A 64 15.92 -12.61 20.91
C PRO A 64 17.04 -11.55 20.99
N THR A 65 17.02 -10.54 20.12
CA THR A 65 17.96 -9.42 20.10
C THR A 65 17.17 -8.12 20.01
N ALA A 66 17.58 -7.10 20.77
CA ALA A 66 16.92 -5.78 20.72
C ALA A 66 16.96 -5.22 19.29
N CYS A 67 15.77 -4.97 18.72
CA CYS A 67 15.63 -4.48 17.35
C CYS A 67 14.81 -3.18 17.30
N LEU A 68 15.00 -2.38 16.24
CA LEU A 68 14.30 -1.13 16.03
C LEU A 68 13.14 -1.27 15.04
N CYS A 69 11.98 -0.74 15.41
CA CYS A 69 10.81 -0.69 14.54
C CYS A 69 10.80 0.56 13.63
N PRO A 70 10.38 0.44 12.36
CA PRO A 70 10.30 1.56 11.43
C PRO A 70 9.09 2.48 11.74
N GLY A 71 9.25 3.36 12.73
CA GLY A 71 8.29 4.41 13.09
C GLY A 71 9.00 5.67 13.58
N LEU A 72 9.09 6.69 12.73
CA LEU A 72 9.86 7.92 12.99
C LEU A 72 8.99 9.07 13.49
N SER A 73 7.68 9.09 13.17
CA SER A 73 6.77 10.13 13.67
C SER A 73 6.17 9.77 15.03
N SER A 74 5.89 10.78 15.85
CA SER A 74 5.16 10.61 17.12
C SER A 74 3.76 10.02 16.90
N ALA A 75 3.25 9.31 17.91
CA ALA A 75 1.83 8.91 17.99
C ALA A 75 0.90 10.10 18.29
N SER A 76 1.43 11.25 18.72
CA SER A 76 0.71 12.52 18.92
C SER A 76 0.55 13.35 17.63
N GLN A 77 0.95 12.80 16.48
CA GLN A 77 0.81 13.45 15.16
C GLN A 77 0.03 12.52 14.21
N PRO A 78 -0.77 13.05 13.27
CA PRO A 78 -1.41 12.25 12.23
C PRO A 78 -0.37 11.43 11.44
N PRO A 79 -0.70 10.23 10.93
CA PRO A 79 0.27 9.43 10.21
C PRO A 79 0.76 10.12 8.94
N ASN A 80 2.02 9.87 8.56
CA ASN A 80 2.46 10.15 7.20
C ASN A 80 1.58 9.37 6.19
N PRO A 81 1.45 9.85 4.94
CA PRO A 81 0.69 9.13 3.92
C PRO A 81 1.24 7.70 3.66
N PRO A 82 0.37 6.69 3.51
CA PRO A 82 0.76 5.39 2.97
C PRO A 82 1.38 5.51 1.57
N ARG A 83 2.08 4.46 1.12
CA ARG A 83 2.52 4.34 -0.28
C ARG A 83 1.64 3.33 -0.99
N LEU A 84 0.88 3.77 -1.98
CA LEU A 84 0.12 2.88 -2.86
C LEU A 84 1.10 1.99 -3.63
N GLY A 85 0.80 0.70 -3.68
CA GLY A 85 1.53 -0.29 -4.46
C GLY A 85 0.76 -0.65 -5.73
N GLU A 86 0.74 -1.93 -6.06
CA GLU A 86 0.00 -2.45 -7.21
C GLU A 86 -1.53 -2.39 -7.01
N VAL A 87 -2.25 -2.09 -8.09
CA VAL A 87 -3.71 -2.20 -8.16
C VAL A 87 -4.07 -3.15 -9.30
N ARG A 88 -4.58 -4.35 -8.97
CA ARG A 88 -5.08 -5.31 -9.97
C ARG A 88 -6.56 -5.07 -10.22
N VAL A 89 -6.99 -5.02 -11.49
CA VAL A 89 -8.39 -4.81 -11.88
C VAL A 89 -8.95 -6.08 -12.51
N GLU A 90 -10.11 -6.53 -12.04
CA GLU A 90 -10.86 -7.69 -12.51
C GLU A 90 -12.15 -7.18 -13.20
N ALA A 91 -12.02 -6.83 -14.47
CA ALA A 91 -13.01 -6.02 -15.18
C ALA A 91 -14.40 -6.65 -15.29
N GLU A 92 -14.48 -7.97 -15.54
CA GLU A 92 -15.75 -8.66 -15.81
C GLU A 92 -16.71 -8.63 -14.61
N VAL A 93 -16.15 -8.78 -13.40
CA VAL A 93 -16.85 -8.75 -12.11
C VAL A 93 -16.90 -7.35 -11.46
N GLY A 94 -16.25 -6.35 -12.05
CA GLY A 94 -16.22 -4.98 -11.49
C GLY A 94 -15.49 -4.88 -10.15
N ARG A 95 -14.40 -5.65 -9.98
CA ARG A 95 -13.59 -5.72 -8.75
C ARG A 95 -12.18 -5.17 -8.99
N ALA A 96 -11.54 -4.65 -7.95
CA ALA A 96 -10.11 -4.36 -7.96
C ALA A 96 -9.47 -4.67 -6.60
N VAL A 97 -8.26 -5.21 -6.63
CA VAL A 97 -7.45 -5.53 -5.45
C VAL A 97 -6.34 -4.48 -5.32
N VAL A 98 -6.44 -3.66 -4.29
CA VAL A 98 -5.56 -2.52 -4.00
C VAL A 98 -4.50 -2.93 -2.98
N HIS A 99 -3.22 -2.69 -3.25
CA HIS A 99 -2.10 -2.96 -2.35
C HIS A 99 -1.42 -1.68 -1.86
N TRP A 100 -0.81 -1.68 -0.67
CA TRP A 100 -0.03 -0.55 -0.16
C TRP A 100 1.03 -0.94 0.87
N CYS A 101 1.93 -0.01 1.16
CA CYS A 101 2.91 -0.12 2.24
C CYS A 101 2.63 0.90 3.35
N ALA A 102 2.83 0.49 4.59
CA ALA A 102 2.65 1.33 5.78
C ALA A 102 3.52 2.60 5.73
N PRO A 103 3.06 3.73 6.28
CA PRO A 103 3.93 4.87 6.55
C PRO A 103 4.95 4.56 7.66
N TYR A 104 5.96 5.43 7.83
CA TYR A 104 6.89 5.40 8.98
C TYR A 104 6.26 6.05 10.23
N SER A 105 5.04 5.63 10.57
CA SER A 105 4.18 6.27 11.56
C SER A 105 3.35 5.24 12.33
N PRO A 106 2.99 5.50 13.59
CA PRO A 106 1.98 4.72 14.31
C PRO A 106 0.63 4.82 13.59
N VAL A 107 0.02 3.67 13.28
CA VAL A 107 -1.30 3.56 12.61
C VAL A 107 -2.17 2.58 13.37
N HIS A 108 -3.42 2.96 13.64
CA HIS A 108 -4.43 2.10 14.27
C HIS A 108 -5.35 1.45 13.22
N GLN A 109 -5.67 2.19 12.15
CA GLN A 109 -6.57 1.75 11.09
C GLN A 109 -6.23 2.39 9.74
N TYR A 110 -6.74 1.78 8.66
CA TYR A 110 -6.73 2.32 7.30
C TYR A 110 -8.16 2.38 6.75
N TRP A 111 -8.37 3.10 5.67
CA TRP A 111 -9.50 2.90 4.75
C TRP A 111 -9.12 3.35 3.34
N LEU A 112 -9.95 3.00 2.37
CA LEU A 112 -9.85 3.49 1.00
C LEU A 112 -10.79 4.69 0.80
N LEU A 113 -10.34 5.67 0.03
CA LEU A 113 -11.19 6.70 -0.58
C LEU A 113 -11.24 6.43 -2.08
N LEU A 114 -12.44 6.42 -2.68
CA LEU A 114 -12.66 6.15 -4.10
C LEU A 114 -13.43 7.31 -4.74
N TRP A 115 -12.83 7.98 -5.72
CA TRP A 115 -13.49 9.00 -6.55
C TRP A 115 -13.90 8.38 -7.89
N GLU A 116 -15.14 8.61 -8.30
CA GLU A 116 -15.60 8.40 -9.68
C GLU A 116 -15.70 9.76 -10.36
N GLY A 117 -14.86 10.01 -11.38
CA GLY A 117 -14.75 11.33 -12.00
C GLY A 117 -14.43 12.46 -11.00
N GLY A 118 -15.10 13.60 -11.16
CA GLY A 118 -14.95 14.79 -10.30
C GLY A 118 -15.87 14.83 -9.06
N GLY A 119 -16.51 13.72 -8.70
CA GLY A 119 -17.45 13.65 -7.57
C GLY A 119 -16.79 13.68 -6.19
N ALA A 120 -17.62 13.65 -5.14
CA ALA A 120 -17.14 13.43 -3.78
C ALA A 120 -16.64 11.98 -3.59
N PRO A 121 -15.58 11.73 -2.80
CA PRO A 121 -15.07 10.40 -2.57
C PRO A 121 -16.02 9.55 -1.73
N GLN A 122 -16.15 8.28 -2.09
CA GLN A 122 -16.73 7.25 -1.23
C GLN A 122 -15.67 6.78 -0.23
N LYS A 123 -15.96 6.84 1.07
CA LYS A 123 -15.08 6.34 2.14
C LYS A 123 -15.45 4.90 2.48
N GLY A 124 -14.51 3.97 2.28
CA GLY A 124 -14.69 2.57 2.60
C GLY A 124 -14.72 2.29 4.10
N SER A 125 -15.10 1.06 4.47
CA SER A 125 -15.05 0.57 5.85
C SER A 125 -13.63 0.64 6.44
N PRO A 126 -13.48 0.86 7.75
CA PRO A 126 -12.18 0.82 8.42
C PRO A 126 -11.55 -0.58 8.33
N LEU A 127 -10.23 -0.60 8.22
CA LEU A 127 -9.38 -1.78 8.08
C LEU A 127 -8.33 -1.79 9.18
N ASN A 128 -8.00 -2.97 9.72
CA ASN A 128 -7.02 -3.11 10.81
C ASN A 128 -5.61 -2.64 10.40
N SER A 129 -4.80 -2.16 11.37
CA SER A 129 -3.42 -1.71 11.15
C SER A 129 -2.46 -2.73 10.50
N THR A 130 -2.79 -4.02 10.50
CA THR A 130 -2.06 -5.10 9.82
C THR A 130 -2.41 -5.26 8.32
N VAL A 131 -3.47 -4.63 7.84
CA VAL A 131 -3.97 -4.79 6.46
C VAL A 131 -3.13 -3.98 5.46
N ARG A 132 -2.62 -4.64 4.41
CA ARG A 132 -1.90 -4.02 3.27
C ARG A 132 -2.54 -4.28 1.90
N ARG A 133 -3.73 -4.86 1.92
CA ARG A 133 -4.49 -5.28 0.73
C ARG A 133 -5.97 -5.19 1.04
N ALA A 134 -6.76 -4.59 0.17
CA ALA A 134 -8.21 -4.54 0.29
C ALA A 134 -8.88 -4.55 -1.09
N GLU A 135 -10.17 -4.79 -1.10
CA GLU A 135 -10.96 -4.98 -2.32
C GLU A 135 -11.92 -3.80 -2.53
N LEU A 136 -11.94 -3.30 -3.76
CA LEU A 136 -12.98 -2.44 -4.29
C LEU A 136 -13.93 -3.31 -5.11
N ASN A 137 -15.24 -3.12 -4.93
CA ASN A 137 -16.29 -3.89 -5.61
C ASN A 137 -17.33 -2.92 -6.19
N GLY A 138 -18.06 -3.37 -7.23
CA GLY A 138 -19.09 -2.55 -7.88
C GLY A 138 -18.55 -1.48 -8.84
N LEU A 139 -17.30 -1.63 -9.30
CA LEU A 139 -16.70 -0.74 -10.29
C LEU A 139 -17.40 -0.92 -11.65
N LYS A 140 -17.70 0.20 -12.32
CA LYS A 140 -18.45 0.20 -13.60
C LYS A 140 -17.50 -0.12 -14.78
N PRO A 141 -17.90 -0.98 -15.74
CA PRO A 141 -17.15 -1.16 -16.98
C PRO A 141 -16.99 0.17 -17.74
N GLY A 142 -15.79 0.45 -18.23
CA GLY A 142 -15.43 1.75 -18.82
C GLY A 142 -15.20 2.88 -17.80
N GLY A 143 -15.35 2.63 -16.49
CA GLY A 143 -15.20 3.65 -15.44
C GLY A 143 -13.74 3.98 -15.16
N ALA A 144 -13.46 5.28 -14.97
CA ALA A 144 -12.16 5.80 -14.55
C ALA A 144 -12.26 6.34 -13.11
N TYR A 145 -11.34 5.91 -12.26
CA TYR A 145 -11.38 6.13 -10.81
C TYR A 145 -10.03 6.62 -10.28
N ILE A 146 -10.07 7.40 -9.20
CA ILE A 146 -8.90 7.61 -8.32
C ILE A 146 -9.15 6.80 -7.04
N VAL A 147 -8.16 6.02 -6.61
CA VAL A 147 -8.15 5.41 -5.28
C VAL A 147 -7.04 6.05 -4.44
N CYS A 148 -7.33 6.34 -3.17
CA CYS A 148 -6.33 6.69 -2.18
C CYS A 148 -6.44 5.78 -0.95
N VAL A 149 -5.30 5.41 -0.36
CA VAL A 149 -5.21 4.76 0.94
C VAL A 149 -4.92 5.81 2.00
N VAL A 150 -5.73 5.85 3.04
CA VAL A 150 -5.54 6.73 4.20
C VAL A 150 -5.14 5.87 5.40
N ALA A 151 -4.15 6.32 6.17
CA ALA A 151 -3.83 5.80 7.49
C ALA A 151 -4.39 6.73 8.57
N ALA A 152 -4.80 6.18 9.71
CA ALA A 152 -5.21 6.98 10.86
C ALA A 152 -4.75 6.41 12.21
N ASN A 153 -4.54 7.31 13.15
CA ASN A 153 -4.23 7.01 14.56
C ASN A 153 -5.04 7.92 15.48
N ALA A 154 -4.71 8.00 16.77
CA ALA A 154 -5.44 8.84 17.74
C ALA A 154 -5.31 10.36 17.49
N ALA A 155 -4.32 10.81 16.72
CA ALA A 155 -4.07 12.22 16.43
C ALA A 155 -4.66 12.69 15.09
N GLY A 156 -5.08 11.78 14.20
CA GLY A 156 -5.83 12.15 12.99
C GLY A 156 -5.68 11.20 11.81
N GLU A 157 -6.13 11.68 10.65
CA GLU A 157 -6.05 11.01 9.34
C GLU A 157 -4.83 11.53 8.55
N SER A 158 -4.14 10.66 7.80
CA SER A 158 -3.03 11.03 6.92
C SER A 158 -3.52 11.86 5.73
N SER A 159 -2.77 12.88 5.32
CA SER A 159 -3.13 13.71 4.17
C SER A 159 -3.22 12.92 2.85
N VAL A 160 -4.19 13.29 2.02
CA VAL A 160 -4.31 12.84 0.63
C VAL A 160 -4.28 14.06 -0.30
N PRO A 161 -3.60 13.98 -1.46
CA PRO A 161 -3.73 14.98 -2.52
C PRO A 161 -5.20 15.21 -2.89
N ARG A 162 -5.57 16.48 -3.11
CA ARG A 162 -6.91 16.82 -3.61
C ARG A 162 -7.05 16.29 -5.04
N ALA A 163 -8.10 15.51 -5.31
CA ALA A 163 -8.41 15.06 -6.65
C ALA A 163 -8.52 16.27 -7.60
N GLY A 164 -7.77 16.24 -8.71
CA GLY A 164 -7.69 17.33 -9.68
C GLY A 164 -6.43 18.20 -9.62
N VAL A 165 -5.49 17.98 -8.69
CA VAL A 165 -4.17 18.63 -8.73
C VAL A 165 -3.25 17.95 -9.75
N GLU A 166 -2.69 18.73 -10.67
CA GLU A 166 -1.68 18.28 -11.63
C GLU A 166 -0.42 17.79 -10.89
N GLY A 167 0.01 16.56 -11.18
CA GLY A 167 1.11 15.92 -10.44
C GLY A 167 1.09 14.39 -10.49
N LEU A 168 -0.07 13.77 -10.74
CA LEU A 168 -0.20 12.34 -11.07
C LEU A 168 0.36 11.98 -12.47
N ASP A 169 0.79 12.98 -13.25
CA ASP A 169 1.22 12.87 -14.64
C ASP A 169 2.63 13.47 -14.87
N GLY A 170 3.35 13.78 -13.79
CA GLY A 170 4.70 14.36 -13.86
C GLY A 170 5.74 13.33 -14.31
N ALA A 171 6.51 13.66 -15.35
CA ALA A 171 7.57 12.80 -15.90
C ALA A 171 8.83 12.78 -15.00
N GLY A 172 8.70 12.23 -13.78
CA GLY A 172 9.71 12.27 -12.72
C GLY A 172 9.91 10.96 -11.96
N GLY A 173 9.63 9.82 -12.59
CA GLY A 173 9.64 8.50 -11.95
C GLY A 173 8.45 8.27 -11.01
N PRO A 174 8.29 7.05 -10.46
CA PRO A 174 7.12 6.71 -9.65
C PRO A 174 7.29 7.19 -8.20
N THR A 175 6.92 8.45 -7.95
CA THR A 175 6.62 8.96 -6.61
C THR A 175 5.31 8.32 -6.09
N PHE A 176 5.40 7.04 -5.72
CA PHE A 176 4.31 6.25 -5.12
C PHE A 176 3.81 6.89 -3.79
N GLY A 177 2.89 7.84 -3.91
CA GLY A 177 2.17 8.47 -2.80
C GLY A 177 0.96 7.65 -2.34
N PRO A 178 0.02 8.23 -1.58
CA PRO A 178 -1.15 7.51 -1.07
C PRO A 178 -2.19 7.17 -2.15
N CYS A 179 -2.09 7.77 -3.34
CA CYS A 179 -3.13 7.76 -4.36
C CYS A 179 -2.62 7.27 -5.73
N GLY A 180 -3.55 6.77 -6.55
CA GLY A 180 -3.30 6.38 -7.93
C GLY A 180 -4.60 6.30 -8.74
N ARG A 181 -4.48 6.31 -10.06
CA ARG A 181 -5.61 6.12 -10.98
C ARG A 181 -5.76 4.65 -11.35
N LEU A 182 -7.01 4.20 -11.51
CA LEU A 182 -7.35 2.92 -12.12
C LEU A 182 -8.48 3.11 -13.13
N SER A 183 -8.45 2.35 -14.21
CA SER A 183 -9.49 2.35 -15.25
C SER A 183 -9.98 0.93 -15.46
N VAL A 184 -11.29 0.74 -15.51
CA VAL A 184 -11.92 -0.55 -15.79
C VAL A 184 -12.21 -0.64 -17.28
N PRO A 185 -11.70 -1.64 -18.01
CA PRO A 185 -12.07 -1.88 -19.40
C PRO A 185 -13.60 -1.95 -19.62
N PRO A 186 -14.11 -1.50 -20.78
CA PRO A 186 -15.49 -1.80 -21.18
C PRO A 186 -15.64 -3.31 -21.43
N ARG A 187 -16.85 -3.86 -21.24
CA ARG A 187 -17.11 -5.28 -21.46
C ARG A 187 -16.92 -5.66 -22.94
N PRO A 188 -16.20 -6.76 -23.25
CA PRO A 188 -15.93 -7.13 -24.65
C PRO A 188 -17.21 -7.40 -25.45
N LEU A 189 -18.24 -7.96 -24.79
CA LEU A 189 -19.54 -8.21 -25.41
C LEU A 189 -20.24 -6.93 -25.91
N THR A 190 -20.15 -5.81 -25.19
CA THR A 190 -20.79 -4.55 -25.61
C THR A 190 -20.06 -3.92 -26.80
N LEU A 191 -18.74 -4.08 -26.88
CA LEU A 191 -17.96 -3.69 -28.06
C LEU A 191 -18.33 -4.54 -29.28
N LEU A 192 -18.49 -5.87 -29.11
CA LEU A 192 -18.91 -6.78 -30.18
C LEU A 192 -20.30 -6.42 -30.72
N HIS A 193 -21.29 -6.19 -29.84
CA HIS A 193 -22.63 -5.77 -30.27
C HIS A 193 -22.62 -4.41 -30.98
N ALA A 194 -21.83 -3.45 -30.51
CA ALA A 194 -21.67 -2.16 -31.18
C ALA A 194 -21.04 -2.32 -32.58
N ALA A 195 -19.98 -3.11 -32.72
CA ALA A 195 -19.33 -3.37 -34.01
C ALA A 195 -20.27 -4.07 -35.00
N VAL A 196 -21.02 -5.09 -34.56
CA VAL A 196 -22.02 -5.79 -35.38
C VAL A 196 -23.16 -4.85 -35.79
N GLY A 197 -23.65 -4.01 -34.87
CA GLY A 197 -24.68 -3.01 -35.16
C GLY A 197 -24.24 -1.97 -36.20
N VAL A 198 -23.04 -1.40 -36.04
CA VAL A 198 -22.46 -0.45 -37.00
C VAL A 198 -22.21 -1.10 -38.36
N GLY A 199 -21.64 -2.31 -38.39
CA GLY A 199 -21.44 -3.06 -39.63
C GLY A 199 -22.76 -3.37 -40.36
N SER A 200 -23.81 -3.73 -39.62
CA SER A 200 -25.15 -3.96 -40.17
C SER A 200 -25.77 -2.68 -40.74
N ALA A 201 -25.65 -1.55 -40.04
CA ALA A 201 -26.12 -0.26 -40.51
C ALA A 201 -25.42 0.18 -41.80
N LEU A 202 -24.09 0.02 -41.88
CA LEU A 202 -23.30 0.33 -43.08
C LEU A 202 -23.65 -0.59 -44.26
N ALA A 203 -23.92 -1.88 -44.01
CA ALA A 203 -24.39 -2.80 -45.04
C ALA A 203 -25.79 -2.42 -45.58
N LEU A 204 -26.72 -1.99 -44.70
CA LEU A 204 -28.03 -1.50 -45.10
C LEU A 204 -27.97 -0.19 -45.89
N ILE A 205 -27.14 0.76 -45.46
CA ILE A 205 -26.95 2.06 -46.15
C ILE A 205 -26.33 1.85 -47.54
N SER A 206 -25.30 1.02 -47.66
CA SER A 206 -24.67 0.71 -48.95
C SER A 206 -25.61 -0.08 -49.87
N GLY A 207 -26.36 -1.05 -49.36
CA GLY A 207 -27.39 -1.77 -50.11
C GLY A 207 -28.48 -0.83 -50.63
N ALA A 208 -29.00 0.08 -49.79
CA ALA A 208 -29.99 1.08 -50.20
C ALA A 208 -29.44 2.06 -51.24
N ALA A 209 -28.19 2.51 -51.11
CA ALA A 209 -27.53 3.38 -52.09
C ALA A 209 -27.33 2.69 -53.45
N LEU A 210 -26.97 1.40 -53.46
CA LEU A 210 -26.87 0.60 -54.68
C LEU A 210 -28.22 0.43 -55.36
N VAL A 211 -29.26 0.01 -54.62
CA VAL A 211 -30.64 -0.11 -55.15
C VAL A 211 -31.14 1.22 -55.70
N TRP A 212 -30.95 2.33 -54.97
CA TRP A 212 -31.31 3.67 -55.43
C TRP A 212 -30.59 4.05 -56.73
N HIS A 213 -29.28 3.79 -56.84
CA HIS A 213 -28.51 4.03 -58.06
C HIS A 213 -29.02 3.21 -59.25
N PHE A 214 -29.30 1.90 -59.07
CA PHE A 214 -29.85 1.07 -60.15
C PHE A 214 -31.27 1.51 -60.54
N CYS A 215 -32.17 1.75 -59.58
CA CYS A 215 -33.53 2.22 -59.88
C CYS A 215 -33.56 3.62 -60.53
N LEU A 216 -32.64 4.53 -60.21
CA LEU A 216 -32.47 5.77 -60.96
C LEU A 216 -31.96 5.51 -62.38
N ARG A 217 -30.93 4.66 -62.52
CA ARG A 217 -30.34 4.32 -63.82
C ARG A 217 -31.36 3.68 -64.77
N ASP A 218 -32.23 2.80 -64.28
CA ASP A 218 -33.29 2.19 -65.09
C ASP A 218 -34.36 3.22 -65.48
N ARG A 219 -34.77 4.08 -64.53
CA ARG A 219 -35.76 5.15 -64.79
C ARG A 219 -35.26 6.24 -65.76
N TRP A 220 -33.95 6.47 -65.82
CA TRP A 220 -33.32 7.51 -66.66
C TRP A 220 -32.66 6.90 -67.92
N GLY A 221 -32.56 5.57 -68.01
CA GLY A 221 -31.84 4.84 -69.05
C GLY A 221 -32.56 4.67 -70.39
N CYS A 222 -33.75 5.25 -70.55
CA CYS A 222 -34.60 5.11 -71.74
C CYS A 222 -34.76 6.43 -72.52
N PRO A 223 -33.73 6.91 -73.25
CA PRO A 223 -33.95 7.86 -74.33
C PRO A 223 -34.75 7.15 -75.45
N HIS A 224 -35.97 7.61 -75.70
CA HIS A 224 -36.92 6.96 -76.61
C HIS A 224 -36.47 7.06 -78.08
N ARG A 225 -35.59 6.13 -78.53
CA ARG A 225 -34.99 6.14 -79.87
C ARG A 225 -35.76 5.27 -80.87
N GLY A 226 -36.98 5.72 -81.18
CA GLY A 226 -37.85 5.20 -82.22
C GLY A 226 -39.15 6.01 -82.23
N ARG A 227 -39.77 6.34 -83.35
CA ARG A 227 -39.58 5.85 -84.71
C ARG A 227 -39.89 6.97 -85.71
N ALA A 228 -38.87 7.49 -86.41
CA ALA A 228 -39.11 8.29 -87.60
C ALA A 228 -39.62 7.34 -88.70
N SER A 229 -40.91 7.44 -89.04
CA SER A 229 -41.53 6.65 -90.11
C SER A 229 -41.94 7.58 -91.23
N GLN A 230 -41.50 7.29 -92.45
CA GLN A 230 -41.96 8.00 -93.65
C GLN A 230 -43.42 7.64 -93.94
N ALA A 231 -44.26 8.67 -94.08
CA ALA A 231 -45.50 8.72 -94.86
C ALA A 231 -45.97 10.19 -94.86
N GLY A 232 -46.40 10.80 -95.95
CA GLY A 232 -46.45 10.33 -97.35
C GLY A 232 -47.45 11.20 -98.13
N LEU A 233 -47.15 11.46 -99.42
CA LEU A 233 -47.77 12.48 -100.30
C LEU A 233 -47.32 13.91 -99.98
#